data_AF-A0A2W1K3F9-F1
#
_entry.id   AF-A0A2W1K3F9-F1
#
_cell.length_a   1.000
_cell.length_b   1.000
_cell.length_c   1.000
_cell.angle_alpha   90.00
_cell.angle_beta   90.00
_cell.angle_gamma   90.00
#
_symmetry.space_group_name_H-M   'P 1'
#
loop_
_entity.id
_entity.type
_entity.pdbx_description
1 polymer ?
#
loop_
_entity_poly.entity_id
_entity_poly.type
_entity_poly.pdbx_seq_one_letter_code
_entity_poly.pdbx_strand_id
1 'polypeptide(L)' 'MNLVERYQQPTPKFFKILRNIGIALATAGGAIIAAPIAMPALVVSIATYMTVAGTVATAVSQAVVSDQENNSSKKEKQK' A
#
# COMPACT_ATOMS: atom_id res chain seq x y z
N MET A 1 6.15 3.76 -23.17
CA MET A 1 5.64 2.70 -22.27
C MET A 1 4.12 2.77 -22.27
N ASN A 2 3.43 1.72 -22.66
CA ASN A 2 2.00 1.58 -22.44
C ASN A 2 1.70 1.40 -20.93
N LEU A 3 0.48 1.72 -20.48
CA LEU A 3 0.08 1.48 -19.07
C LEU A 3 0.27 0.01 -18.67
N VAL A 4 0.01 -0.91 -19.60
CA VAL A 4 0.17 -2.36 -19.42
C VAL A 4 1.63 -2.74 -19.10
N GLU A 5 2.60 -2.10 -19.75
CA GLU A 5 4.02 -2.34 -19.47
C GLU A 5 4.45 -1.77 -18.12
N ARG A 6 3.85 -0.66 -17.70
CA ARG A 6 4.08 -0.07 -16.37
C ARG A 6 3.56 -0.98 -15.26
N TYR A 7 2.43 -1.65 -15.44
CA TYR A 7 1.87 -2.58 -14.45
C TYR A 7 2.70 -3.86 -14.25
N GLN A 8 3.44 -4.30 -15.28
CA GLN A 8 4.30 -5.49 -15.20
C GLN A 8 5.68 -5.20 -14.60
N GLN A 9 6.03 -3.92 -14.42
CA GLN A 9 7.30 -3.52 -13.84
C GLN A 9 7.31 -3.73 -12.31
N PRO A 10 8.44 -4.15 -11.73
CA PRO A 10 8.52 -4.42 -10.31
C PRO A 10 8.48 -3.12 -9.49
N THR A 11 7.60 -3.09 -8.49
CA THR A 11 7.56 -2.02 -7.48
C THR A 11 8.85 -2.06 -6.63
N PRO A 12 9.49 -0.91 -6.34
CA PRO A 12 10.69 -0.85 -5.52
C PRO A 12 10.46 -1.41 -4.10
N LYS A 13 11.51 -1.93 -3.45
CA LYS A 13 11.42 -2.57 -2.12
C LYS A 13 10.78 -1.65 -1.06
N PHE A 14 11.16 -0.37 -1.03
CA PHE A 14 10.59 0.62 -0.12
C PHE A 14 9.07 0.77 -0.30
N PHE A 15 8.60 0.99 -1.53
CA PHE A 15 7.17 1.18 -1.82
C PHE A 15 6.35 -0.10 -1.59
N LYS A 16 6.94 -1.28 -1.76
CA LYS A 16 6.27 -2.54 -1.35
C LYS A 16 6.00 -2.59 0.15
N ILE A 17 6.97 -2.18 0.97
CA ILE A 17 6.82 -2.12 2.43
C ILE A 17 5.79 -1.04 2.80
N LEU A 18 5.93 0.15 2.20
CA LEU A 18 5.01 1.27 2.45
C LEU A 18 3.57 0.91 2.08
N ARG A 19 3.35 0.19 0.98
CA ARG A 19 2.04 -0.34 0.58
C ARG A 19 1.44 -1.25 1.65
N ASN A 20 2.21 -2.20 2.16
CA ASN A 20 1.71 -3.16 3.14
C ASN A 20 1.33 -2.46 4.45
N ILE A 21 2.13 -1.47 4.88
CA ILE A 21 1.81 -0.62 6.04
C ILE A 21 0.55 0.20 5.76
N GLY A 22 0.45 0.82 4.58
CA GLY A 22 -0.72 1.59 4.18
C GLY A 22 -2.01 0.78 4.19
N ILE A 23 -1.98 -0.47 3.72
CA ILE A 23 -3.10 -1.40 3.77
C ILE A 23 -3.46 -1.73 5.22
N ALA A 24 -2.47 -2.04 6.07
CA ALA A 24 -2.71 -2.33 7.48
C ALA A 24 -3.38 -1.14 8.20
N LEU A 25 -2.89 0.08 7.96
CA LEU A 25 -3.48 1.30 8.53
C LEU A 25 -4.90 1.56 8.02
N ALA A 26 -5.12 1.41 6.71
CA ALA A 26 -6.42 1.62 6.09
C ALA A 26 -7.47 0.63 6.58
N THR A 27 -7.10 -0.65 6.69
CA THR A 27 -7.98 -1.71 7.18
C THR A 27 -8.29 -1.55 8.67
N ALA A 28 -7.28 -1.23 9.50
CA ALA A 28 -7.48 -0.99 10.92
C ALA A 28 -8.39 0.22 11.18
N GLY A 29 -8.10 1.36 10.53
CA GLY A 29 -8.94 2.54 10.65
C GLY A 29 -10.35 2.34 10.10
N GLY A 30 -10.48 1.67 8.94
CA GLY A 30 -11.76 1.32 8.34
C GLY A 30 -12.61 0.41 9.23
N ALA A 31 -11.99 -0.57 9.91
CA ALA A 31 -12.69 -1.44 10.85
C ALA A 31 -13.24 -0.67 12.06
N ILE A 32 -12.46 0.27 12.60
CA ILE A 32 -12.91 1.13 13.71
C ILE A 32 -14.09 2.01 13.28
N ILE A 33 -14.01 2.62 12.08
CA ILE A 33 -15.06 3.47 11.54
C ILE A 33 -16.34 2.67 11.25
N ALA A 34 -16.21 1.43 10.79
CA ALA A 34 -17.34 0.56 10.48
C ALA A 34 -18.12 0.10 11.73
N ALA A 35 -17.47 0.08 12.90
CA ALA A 35 -18.09 -0.32 14.17
C ALA A 35 -17.81 0.71 15.28
N PRO A 36 -18.43 1.90 15.25
CA PRO A 36 -18.11 3.00 16.16
C PRO A 36 -18.73 2.84 17.57
N ILE A 37 -19.02 1.62 18.03
CA ILE A 37 -19.77 1.31 19.25
C ILE A 37 -19.12 1.96 20.48
N ALA A 38 -19.82 2.92 21.08
CA ALA A 38 -19.45 3.64 22.30
C ALA A 38 -18.00 4.15 22.35
N MET A 39 -17.34 4.32 21.20
CA MET A 39 -15.96 4.78 21.16
C MET A 39 -15.92 6.30 21.34
N PRO A 40 -14.97 6.84 22.14
CA PRO A 40 -14.76 8.27 22.21
C PRO A 40 -14.49 8.87 20.83
N ALA A 41 -15.05 10.06 20.56
CA ALA A 41 -14.91 10.75 19.27
C ALA A 41 -13.45 10.95 18.83
N LEU A 42 -12.53 11.03 19.79
CA LEU A 42 -11.09 11.11 19.53
C LEU A 42 -10.58 9.86 18.81
N VAL A 43 -11.02 8.67 19.21
CA VAL A 43 -10.58 7.39 18.61
C VAL A 43 -11.07 7.29 17.17
N VAL A 44 -12.33 7.63 16.92
CA VAL A 44 -12.92 7.64 15.57
C VAL A 44 -12.22 8.67 14.67
N SER A 45 -11.86 9.83 15.22
CA SER A 45 -11.11 10.86 14.49
C SER A 45 -9.72 10.36 14.07
N ILE A 46 -8.98 9.73 14.99
CA ILE A 46 -7.67 9.14 14.70
C ILE A 46 -7.80 8.05 13.63
N ALA A 47 -8.80 7.16 13.77
CA ALA A 47 -9.06 6.10 12.80
C ALA A 47 -9.36 6.66 11.40
N THR A 48 -10.07 7.79 11.32
CA THR A 48 -10.35 8.48 10.06
C THR A 48 -9.06 8.95 9.39
N TYR A 49 -8.19 9.64 10.13
CA TYR A 49 -6.90 10.09 9.58
C TYR A 49 -5.98 8.92 9.20
N MET A 50 -5.94 7.85 10.01
CA MET A 50 -5.20 6.63 9.66
C MET A 50 -5.71 6.00 8.37
N THR A 51 -7.03 5.97 8.18
CA THR A 51 -7.64 5.42 6.97
C THR A 51 -7.25 6.21 5.73
N VAL A 52 -7.33 7.53 5.81
CA VAL A 52 -6.93 8.43 4.71
C VAL A 52 -5.43 8.28 4.41
N ALA A 53 -4.58 8.33 5.43
CA ALA A 53 -3.13 8.16 5.26
C ALA A 53 -2.79 6.79 4.64
N GLY A 54 -3.42 5.72 5.13
CA GLY A 54 -3.21 4.36 4.64
C GLY A 54 -3.64 4.16 3.19
N THR A 55 -4.81 4.69 2.81
CA THR A 55 -5.32 4.60 1.43
C THR A 55 -4.45 5.37 0.44
N VAL A 56 -4.05 6.61 0.78
CA VAL A 56 -3.15 7.42 -0.06
C VAL A 56 -1.78 6.75 -0.19
N ALA A 57 -1.17 6.33 0.93
CA ALA A 57 0.13 5.65 0.91
C ALA A 57 0.09 4.37 0.05
N THR A 58 -1.00 3.61 0.12
CA THR A 58 -1.21 2.40 -0.68
C THR A 58 -1.34 2.74 -2.16
N ALA A 59 -2.19 3.70 -2.52
CA ALA A 59 -2.44 4.08 -3.92
C ALA A 59 -1.18 4.64 -4.59
N VAL A 60 -0.46 5.52 -3.90
CA VAL A 60 0.82 6.06 -4.38
C VAL A 60 1.85 4.95 -4.53
N SER A 61 1.96 4.05 -3.56
CA SER A 61 2.92 2.94 -3.64
C SER A 61 2.67 1.97 -4.80
N GLN A 62 1.42 1.86 -5.27
CA GLN A 62 1.08 1.06 -6.46
C GLN A 62 1.40 1.78 -7.77
N ALA A 63 1.36 3.12 -7.77
CA ALA A 63 1.67 3.92 -8.95
C ALA A 63 3.19 4.06 -9.20
N VAL A 64 4.02 3.75 -8.21
CA VAL A 64 5.48 3.82 -8.33
C VAL A 64 6.04 2.54 -8.95
N VAL A 65 6.88 2.73 -9.97
CA VAL A 65 7.56 1.68 -10.72
C VAL A 65 9.06 1.94 -10.66
N SER A 66 9.86 0.87 -10.61
CA SER A 66 11.33 0.99 -10.63
C SER A 66 11.80 1.25 -12.06
N ASP A 67 12.57 2.30 -12.29
CA ASP A 67 13.42 2.43 -13.49
C ASP A 67 14.73 1.67 -13.23
N GLN A 68 14.69 0.33 -13.32
CA GLN A 68 15.90 -0.48 -13.34
C GLN A 68 16.08 -1.01 -14.76
N GLU A 69 16.99 -0.38 -15.49
CA GLU A 69 17.61 -0.94 -16.69
C GLU A 69 18.16 -2.34 -16.35
N ASN A 70 17.95 -3.28 -17.25
CA ASN A 70 18.34 -4.68 -17.16
C ASN A 70 19.73 -4.90 -16.51
N ASN A 71 19.78 -5.42 -15.29
CA ASN A 71 20.85 -6.35 -14.94
C ASN A 71 20.47 -7.29 -13.77
N SER A 72 20.74 -8.58 -14.00
CA SER A 72 20.90 -9.66 -13.01
C SER A 72 19.67 -10.47 -12.57
N SER A 73 19.33 -11.45 -13.41
CA SER A 73 19.43 -12.89 -13.09
C SER A 73 18.58 -13.52 -11.97
N LYS A 74 17.63 -14.36 -12.40
CA LYS A 74 17.58 -15.81 -12.14
C LYS A 74 17.82 -16.28 -10.69
N LYS A 75 16.71 -16.55 -9.99
CA LYS A 75 16.42 -17.61 -9.00
C LYS A 75 14.96 -17.32 -8.61
N GLU A 76 13.95 -18.11 -8.93
CA GLU A 76 13.77 -19.50 -8.54
C GLU A 76 12.35 -19.87 -9.01
N LYS A 77 12.22 -20.79 -9.97
CA LYS A 77 11.02 -21.60 -10.29
C LYS A 77 11.33 -22.54 -11.46
N GLN A 78 12.33 -23.39 -11.24
CA GLN A 78 12.33 -24.76 -11.76
C GLN A 78 12.78 -25.62 -10.59
N LYS A 79 11.82 -26.18 -9.88
CA LYS A 79 11.90 -27.52 -9.35
C LYS A 79 10.50 -28.11 -9.32
#